data_AF-A0A6J8BP22-F1
#
_entry.id   AF-A0A6J8BP22-F1
#
_cell.length_a   1.000
_cell.length_b   1.000
_cell.length_c   1.000
_cell.angle_alpha   90.00
_cell.angle_beta   90.00
_cell.angle_gamma   90.00
#
_symmetry.space_group_name_H-M   'P 1'
#
loop_
_entity.id
_entity.type
_entity.pdbx_description
1 polymer ?
#
loop_
_entity_poly.entity_id
_entity_poly.type
_entity_poly.pdbx_seq_one_letter_code
_entity_poly.pdbx_strand_id
1 'polypeptide(L)'
;MRCKYSCQHRYNIHPQKSTLIKTERTKTNHQHHTISLGESPKQQEQQTTHLGIIRAAKYETKLNIQEHISVARRTLYTLIAVGLNGQEGLNPRTAYKIYQAYVIPRLLYGLEILPLNSTQMTELKQFHLKTLRCFQSLPIRTATAAVYMLLGALPIEAEMHKRQLSLLYSILASENTKLENLIERQMTVNAGNSDSFFSRIQEILKYYNLPTVSEFKDQLPSKMQKKKDINRTIANKWSTILQEEMKEKSTLKRCNTQMLKIHETHPVWKTLPPLTYEVKKANIKARPLTGTYLLQEHFQRFTGNT
;
A
#
# COMPACT_ATOMS: atom_id res chain seq x y z
N MET A 1 35.23 -14.64 -20.74
CA MET A 1 34.84 -13.77 -21.88
C MET A 1 34.74 -12.33 -21.37
N ARG A 2 35.68 -11.43 -21.71
CA ARG A 2 35.47 -9.99 -21.45
C ARG A 2 34.34 -9.52 -22.38
N CYS A 3 33.31 -8.89 -21.85
CA CYS A 3 32.17 -8.44 -22.64
C CYS A 3 32.68 -7.38 -23.64
N LYS A 4 32.81 -7.72 -24.93
CA LYS A 4 33.38 -6.84 -25.97
C LYS A 4 32.73 -5.44 -25.95
N TYR A 5 31.43 -5.40 -25.67
CA TYR A 5 30.65 -4.17 -25.54
C TYR A 5 31.11 -3.28 -24.37
N SER A 6 31.43 -3.87 -23.21
CA SER A 6 31.92 -3.13 -22.03
C SER A 6 33.29 -2.48 -22.29
N CYS A 7 34.18 -3.20 -22.99
CA CYS A 7 35.49 -2.68 -23.38
C CYS A 7 35.36 -1.56 -24.42
N GLN A 8 34.44 -1.69 -25.39
CA GLN A 8 34.17 -0.65 -26.38
C GLN A 8 33.63 0.64 -25.76
N HIS A 9 32.78 0.54 -24.73
CA HIS A 9 32.14 1.70 -24.10
C HIS A 9 32.83 2.15 -22.81
N ARG A 10 34.02 1.60 -22.50
CA ARG A 10 34.85 1.95 -21.33
C ARG A 10 34.13 1.85 -19.97
N TYR A 11 33.18 0.92 -19.83
CA TYR A 11 32.53 0.64 -18.55
C TYR A 11 33.11 -0.62 -17.90
N ASN A 12 33.36 -0.57 -16.59
CA ASN A 12 33.83 -1.71 -15.81
C ASN A 12 32.66 -2.34 -15.02
N ILE A 13 32.50 -3.66 -15.13
CA ILE A 13 31.43 -4.39 -14.43
C ILE A 13 31.97 -4.85 -13.08
N HIS A 14 31.35 -4.41 -11.99
CA HIS A 14 31.80 -4.77 -10.65
C HIS A 14 31.44 -6.22 -10.31
N PRO A 15 32.42 -7.15 -10.23
CA PRO A 15 32.12 -8.58 -10.14
C PRO A 15 31.32 -8.91 -8.88
N GLN A 16 31.64 -8.35 -7.71
CA GLN A 16 30.92 -8.68 -6.47
C GLN A 16 29.45 -8.24 -6.46
N LYS A 17 29.10 -7.12 -7.11
CA LYS A 17 27.73 -6.59 -7.16
C LYS A 17 26.90 -7.21 -8.29
N SER A 18 27.54 -7.90 -9.23
CA SER A 18 26.88 -8.58 -10.34
C SER A 18 26.51 -10.01 -9.96
N THR A 19 25.22 -10.32 -10.06
CA THR A 19 24.64 -11.62 -9.73
C THR A 19 23.98 -12.20 -10.98
N LEU A 20 24.10 -13.50 -11.21
CA LEU A 20 23.47 -14.17 -12.33
C LEU A 20 22.31 -15.02 -11.84
N ILE A 21 21.10 -14.75 -12.36
CA ILE A 21 19.89 -15.50 -12.06
C ILE A 21 19.40 -16.17 -13.34
N LYS A 22 19.09 -17.46 -13.25
CA LYS A 22 18.40 -18.18 -14.32
C LYS A 22 16.90 -18.06 -14.08
N THR A 23 16.22 -17.42 -15.02
CA THR A 23 14.75 -17.35 -15.04
C THR A 23 14.26 -18.46 -15.95
N GLU A 24 13.87 -19.61 -15.40
CA GLU A 24 13.35 -20.73 -16.20
C GLU A 24 11.86 -20.51 -16.49
N ARG A 25 11.50 -20.31 -17.77
CA ARG A 25 10.10 -20.31 -18.23
C ARG A 25 9.59 -21.71 -18.58
N THR A 26 10.48 -22.66 -18.82
CA THR A 26 10.18 -24.04 -19.22
C THR A 26 11.08 -25.01 -18.46
N LYS A 27 10.54 -26.18 -18.10
CA LYS A 27 11.25 -27.28 -17.43
C LYS A 27 12.26 -27.96 -18.37
N THR A 28 13.15 -27.22 -19.01
CA THR A 28 14.23 -27.82 -19.80
C THR A 28 15.47 -27.94 -18.93
N ASN A 29 15.83 -29.20 -18.65
CA ASN A 29 17.07 -29.60 -17.98
C ASN A 29 18.27 -29.22 -18.87
N HIS A 30 18.68 -27.95 -18.84
CA HIS A 30 19.95 -27.52 -19.41
C HIS A 30 21.00 -27.38 -18.31
N GLN A 31 22.12 -28.06 -18.53
CA GLN A 31 23.29 -28.16 -17.67
C GLN A 31 23.78 -26.79 -17.16
N HIS A 32 24.30 -26.77 -15.93
CA HIS A 32 24.93 -25.61 -15.30
C HIS A 32 26.04 -25.04 -16.19
N HIS A 33 25.77 -23.93 -16.88
CA HIS A 33 26.81 -23.19 -17.59
C HIS A 33 27.51 -22.26 -16.60
N THR A 34 28.80 -22.47 -16.39
CA THR A 34 29.63 -21.55 -15.58
C THR A 34 29.90 -20.30 -16.40
N ILE A 35 29.19 -19.22 -16.08
CA ILE A 35 29.39 -17.92 -16.74
C ILE A 35 30.46 -17.15 -15.96
N SER A 36 31.58 -16.88 -16.60
CA SER A 36 32.68 -16.07 -16.03
C SER A 36 32.47 -14.59 -16.34
N LEU A 37 32.52 -13.73 -15.32
CA LEU A 37 32.57 -12.27 -15.48
C LEU A 37 34.02 -11.81 -15.23
N GLY A 38 34.80 -11.66 -16.30
CA GLY A 38 36.24 -11.43 -16.19
C GLY A 38 36.97 -12.71 -15.77
N GLU A 39 37.78 -12.63 -14.72
CA GLU A 39 38.56 -13.74 -14.13
C GLU A 39 37.81 -14.45 -13.00
N SER A 40 36.68 -13.90 -12.55
CA SER A 40 35.89 -14.49 -11.47
C SER A 40 34.76 -15.37 -12.04
N PRO A 41 34.78 -16.70 -11.82
CA PRO A 41 33.63 -17.55 -12.13
C PRO A 41 32.47 -17.14 -11.23
N LYS A 42 31.28 -16.94 -11.81
CA LYS A 42 30.08 -16.61 -11.05
C LYS A 42 29.17 -17.81 -10.92
N GLN A 43 28.86 -18.15 -9.67
CA GLN A 43 27.82 -19.12 -9.36
C GLN A 43 26.45 -18.51 -9.65
N GLN A 44 25.54 -19.33 -10.14
CA GLN A 44 24.17 -18.94 -10.38
C GLN A 44 23.45 -18.81 -9.03
N GLU A 45 22.95 -17.61 -8.75
CA GLU A 45 22.17 -17.35 -7.54
C GLU A 45 20.68 -17.59 -7.81
N GLN A 46 19.96 -18.03 -6.78
CA GLN A 46 18.52 -18.23 -6.89
C GLN A 46 17.74 -16.93 -6.74
N GLN A 47 18.33 -15.90 -6.12
CA GLN A 47 17.65 -14.64 -5.79
C GLN A 47 18.63 -13.47 -5.84
N THR A 48 18.15 -12.28 -6.20
CA THR A 48 18.91 -11.02 -6.14
C THR A 48 17.96 -9.87 -5.87
N THR A 49 18.45 -8.81 -5.23
CA THR A 49 17.68 -7.59 -5.00
C THR A 49 17.98 -6.58 -6.10
N HIS A 50 16.96 -6.17 -6.84
CA HIS A 50 17.06 -5.12 -7.85
C HIS A 50 16.02 -4.03 -7.58
N LEU A 51 16.50 -2.79 -7.36
CA LEU A 51 15.68 -1.63 -7.01
C LEU A 51 14.78 -1.87 -5.78
N GLY A 52 15.32 -2.56 -4.77
CA GLY A 52 14.57 -2.90 -3.55
C GLY A 52 13.58 -4.05 -3.69
N ILE A 53 13.48 -4.67 -4.88
CA ILE A 53 12.62 -5.83 -5.13
C ILE A 53 13.50 -7.07 -5.24
N ILE A 54 13.18 -8.10 -4.46
CA ILE A 54 13.76 -9.44 -4.55
C ILE A 54 13.21 -10.11 -5.81
N ARG A 55 14.10 -10.39 -6.75
CA ARG A 55 13.87 -11.19 -7.95
C ARG A 55 14.40 -12.60 -7.67
N ALA A 56 13.52 -13.58 -7.72
CA ALA A 56 13.87 -14.98 -7.56
C ALA A 56 13.78 -15.73 -8.90
N ALA A 57 14.56 -16.80 -9.04
CA ALA A 57 14.56 -17.69 -10.20
C ALA A 57 13.17 -18.32 -10.44
N LYS A 58 12.48 -18.64 -9.34
CA LYS A 58 11.03 -18.92 -9.32
C LYS A 58 10.30 -17.63 -9.01
N TYR A 59 9.17 -17.41 -9.68
CA TYR A 59 8.37 -16.22 -9.48
C TYR A 59 7.67 -16.25 -8.11
N GLU A 60 8.36 -15.80 -7.07
CA GLU A 60 7.85 -15.79 -5.70
C GLU A 60 7.82 -14.37 -5.13
N THR A 61 6.61 -13.82 -4.97
CA THR A 61 6.38 -12.46 -4.44
C THR A 61 6.27 -12.42 -2.91
N LYS A 62 6.21 -13.58 -2.24
CA LYS A 62 6.02 -13.66 -0.77
C LYS A 62 7.19 -13.06 0.00
N LEU A 63 8.42 -13.33 -0.43
CA LEU A 63 9.64 -12.79 0.21
C LEU A 63 9.67 -11.26 0.16
N ASN A 64 9.18 -10.66 -0.94
CA ASN A 64 9.06 -9.21 -1.04
C ASN A 64 8.13 -8.67 0.05
N ILE A 65 6.94 -9.26 0.23
CA ILE A 65 5.98 -8.79 1.23
C ILE A 65 6.55 -8.84 2.64
N GLN A 66 7.23 -9.93 2.98
CA GLN A 66 7.86 -10.09 4.29
C GLN A 66 8.98 -9.06 4.53
N GLU A 67 9.84 -8.82 3.54
CA GLU A 67 10.91 -7.83 3.68
C GLU A 67 10.35 -6.40 3.76
N HIS A 68 9.35 -6.05 2.95
CA HIS A 68 8.70 -4.75 3.02
C HIS A 68 7.99 -4.52 4.37
N ILE A 69 7.31 -5.54 4.92
CA ILE A 69 6.74 -5.47 6.27
C ILE A 69 7.85 -5.33 7.32
N SER A 70 8.97 -6.03 7.16
CA SER A 70 10.13 -5.93 8.06
C SER A 70 10.72 -4.52 8.08
N VAL A 71 10.94 -3.93 6.90
CA VAL A 71 11.43 -2.55 6.74
C VAL A 71 10.43 -1.53 7.29
N ALA A 72 9.14 -1.71 7.00
CA ALA A 72 8.08 -0.85 7.53
C ALA A 72 8.00 -0.93 9.05
N ARG A 73 8.14 -2.13 9.64
CA ARG A 73 8.16 -2.34 11.09
C ARG A 73 9.39 -1.70 11.74
N ARG A 74 10.58 -1.88 11.17
CA ARG A 74 11.80 -1.18 11.62
C ARG A 74 11.60 0.34 11.62
N THR A 75 11.01 0.86 10.54
CA THR A 75 10.67 2.30 10.44
C THR A 75 9.67 2.73 11.51
N LEU A 76 8.62 1.92 11.77
CA LEU A 76 7.66 2.20 12.82
C LEU A 76 8.33 2.22 14.21
N TYR A 77 9.22 1.28 14.50
CA TYR A 77 9.93 1.22 15.77
C TYR A 77 10.87 2.41 15.97
N THR A 78 11.55 2.89 14.93
CA THR A 78 12.33 4.13 15.04
C THR A 78 11.48 5.35 15.37
N LEU A 79 10.20 5.33 14.99
CA LEU A 79 9.26 6.42 15.25
C LEU A 79 8.55 6.30 16.61
N ILE A 80 8.72 5.19 17.35
CA ILE A 80 8.16 5.06 18.71
C ILE A 80 8.73 6.14 19.63
N ALA A 81 10.02 6.46 19.50
CA ALA A 81 10.67 7.52 20.28
C ALA A 81 10.02 8.90 20.07
N VAL A 82 9.38 9.12 18.92
CA VAL A 82 8.66 10.36 18.57
C VAL A 82 7.22 10.35 19.11
N GLY A 83 6.80 9.28 19.79
CA GLY A 83 5.47 9.15 20.36
C GLY A 83 4.47 8.41 19.46
N LEU A 84 4.92 7.51 18.57
CA LEU A 84 4.01 6.58 17.87
C LEU A 84 3.56 5.38 18.75
N ASN A 85 3.62 5.53 20.06
CA ASN A 85 3.05 4.61 21.05
C ASN A 85 1.54 4.88 21.24
N GLY A 86 0.69 3.87 21.12
CA GLY A 86 -0.76 4.07 21.10
C GLY A 86 -1.38 4.71 22.34
N GLN A 87 -0.94 4.30 23.53
CA GLN A 87 -1.62 4.67 24.79
C GLN A 87 -1.12 5.98 25.41
N GLU A 88 0.13 6.35 25.17
CA GLU A 88 0.76 7.53 25.77
C GLU A 88 1.42 8.44 24.73
N GLY A 89 1.09 8.24 23.47
CA GLY A 89 1.74 8.92 22.37
C GLY A 89 0.99 10.11 21.83
N LEU A 90 1.36 10.42 20.60
CA LEU A 90 0.80 11.49 19.82
C LEU A 90 -0.70 11.28 19.60
N ASN A 91 -1.38 12.40 19.35
CA ASN A 91 -2.74 12.38 18.82
C ASN A 91 -2.82 11.41 17.62
N PRO A 92 -3.81 10.49 17.57
CA PRO A 92 -3.93 9.50 16.50
C PRO A 92 -3.93 10.11 15.09
N ARG A 93 -4.48 11.32 14.94
CA ARG A 93 -4.43 12.10 13.69
C ARG A 93 -3.01 12.40 13.25
N THR A 94 -2.17 12.84 14.18
CA THR A 94 -0.76 13.17 13.93
C THR A 94 0.05 11.89 13.69
N ALA A 95 -0.16 10.85 14.50
CA ALA A 95 0.47 9.55 14.31
C ALA A 95 0.17 8.97 12.92
N TYR A 96 -1.08 9.07 12.45
CA TYR A 96 -1.46 8.63 11.12
C TYR A 96 -0.76 9.41 10.01
N LYS A 97 -0.66 10.75 10.13
CA LYS A 97 0.08 11.57 9.16
C LYS A 97 1.55 11.17 9.08
N ILE A 98 2.21 10.96 10.22
CA ILE A 98 3.61 10.49 10.26
C ILE A 98 3.71 9.11 9.61
N TYR A 99 2.78 8.20 9.92
CA TYR A 99 2.73 6.88 9.31
C TYR A 99 2.55 6.91 7.79
N GLN A 100 1.66 7.78 7.27
CA GLN A 100 1.47 7.99 5.84
C GLN A 100 2.73 8.58 5.17
N ALA A 101 3.46 9.45 5.88
CA ALA A 101 4.65 10.11 5.34
C ALA A 101 5.88 9.19 5.28
N TYR A 102 6.08 8.34 6.29
CA TYR A 102 7.34 7.57 6.43
C TYR A 102 7.18 6.06 6.25
N VAL A 103 6.09 5.48 6.76
CA VAL A 103 5.95 4.01 6.82
C VAL A 103 5.26 3.46 5.58
N ILE A 104 4.14 4.06 5.15
CA ILE A 104 3.40 3.64 3.95
C ILE A 104 4.28 3.65 2.69
N PRO A 105 5.11 4.69 2.43
CA PRO A 105 5.97 4.68 1.25
C PRO A 105 6.98 3.52 1.27
N ARG A 106 7.60 3.23 2.41
CA ARG A 106 8.55 2.11 2.54
C ARG A 106 7.87 0.74 2.44
N LEU A 107 6.65 0.63 2.97
CA LEU A 107 5.85 -0.59 2.91
C LEU A 107 5.45 -0.94 1.47
N LEU A 108 5.05 0.06 0.68
CA LEU A 108 4.44 -0.17 -0.63
C LEU A 108 5.39 0.01 -1.82
N TYR A 109 6.54 0.66 -1.64
CA TYR A 109 7.47 0.95 -2.74
C TYR A 109 7.82 -0.30 -3.55
N GLY A 110 7.60 -0.25 -4.86
CA GLY A 110 7.91 -1.35 -5.77
C GLY A 110 6.91 -2.50 -5.75
N LEU A 111 6.00 -2.56 -4.77
CA LEU A 111 4.92 -3.55 -4.76
C LEU A 111 3.82 -3.21 -5.76
N GLU A 112 3.71 -1.94 -6.19
CA GLU A 112 2.71 -1.51 -7.17
C GLU A 112 2.84 -2.22 -8.54
N ILE A 113 4.05 -2.64 -8.91
CA ILE A 113 4.30 -3.36 -10.16
C ILE A 113 4.18 -4.88 -10.02
N LEU A 114 4.15 -5.40 -8.78
CA LEU A 114 4.14 -6.83 -8.54
C LEU A 114 2.72 -7.39 -8.55
N PRO A 115 2.52 -8.56 -9.16
CA PRO A 115 1.27 -9.26 -9.09
C PRO A 115 1.11 -9.91 -7.71
N LEU A 116 0.48 -9.18 -6.79
CA LEU A 116 0.15 -9.70 -5.47
C LEU A 116 -1.08 -10.62 -5.53
N ASN A 117 -1.05 -11.70 -4.76
CA ASN A 117 -2.20 -12.57 -4.53
C ASN A 117 -3.04 -12.09 -3.32
N SER A 118 -4.22 -12.68 -3.14
CA SER A 118 -5.15 -12.30 -2.06
C SER A 118 -4.56 -12.54 -0.67
N THR A 119 -3.77 -13.60 -0.48
CA THR A 119 -3.09 -13.91 0.78
C THR A 119 -2.07 -12.83 1.16
N GLN A 120 -1.23 -12.43 0.20
CA GLN A 120 -0.23 -11.37 0.37
C GLN A 120 -0.87 -10.02 0.66
N MET A 121 -1.97 -9.70 -0.04
CA MET A 121 -2.73 -8.49 0.26
C MET A 121 -3.31 -8.54 1.68
N THR A 122 -3.75 -9.72 2.13
CA THR A 122 -4.24 -9.91 3.50
C THR A 122 -3.13 -9.68 4.53
N GLU A 123 -1.90 -10.14 4.29
CA GLU A 123 -0.75 -9.87 5.17
C GLU A 123 -0.46 -8.37 5.31
N LEU A 124 -0.45 -7.63 4.19
CA LEU A 124 -0.30 -6.17 4.19
C LEU A 124 -1.43 -5.49 4.97
N LYS A 125 -2.67 -5.94 4.75
CA LYS A 125 -3.87 -5.44 5.43
C LYS A 125 -3.79 -5.66 6.93
N GLN A 126 -3.35 -6.83 7.38
CA GLN A 126 -3.19 -7.14 8.80
C GLN A 126 -2.15 -6.24 9.46
N PHE A 127 -0.99 -6.05 8.83
CA PHE A 127 0.04 -5.13 9.32
C PHE A 127 -0.48 -3.70 9.43
N HIS A 128 -1.14 -3.22 8.38
CA HIS A 128 -1.72 -1.88 8.34
C HIS A 128 -2.78 -1.69 9.43
N LEU A 129 -3.77 -2.59 9.52
CA LEU A 129 -4.83 -2.52 10.52
C LEU A 129 -4.32 -2.62 11.96
N LYS A 130 -3.34 -3.50 12.23
CA LYS A 130 -2.72 -3.60 13.56
C LYS A 130 -2.09 -2.27 13.96
N THR A 131 -1.45 -1.60 13.02
CA THR A 131 -0.83 -0.28 13.23
C THR A 131 -1.88 0.80 13.47
N LEU A 132 -2.95 0.86 12.68
CA LEU A 132 -4.02 1.83 12.87
C LEU A 132 -4.78 1.64 14.19
N ARG A 133 -5.01 0.39 14.60
CA ARG A 133 -5.60 0.07 15.92
C ARG A 133 -4.70 0.54 17.05
N CYS A 134 -3.39 0.36 16.91
CA CYS A 134 -2.40 0.84 17.87
C CYS A 134 -2.53 2.36 18.06
N PHE A 135 -2.53 3.14 16.98
CA PHE A 135 -2.65 4.60 17.06
C PHE A 135 -3.92 5.04 17.81
N GLN A 136 -5.03 4.34 17.61
CA GLN A 136 -6.31 4.69 18.21
C GLN A 136 -6.53 4.03 19.60
N SER A 137 -5.58 3.22 20.09
CA SER A 137 -5.74 2.41 21.31
C SER A 137 -7.02 1.55 21.32
N LEU A 138 -7.41 1.05 20.15
CA LEU A 138 -8.62 0.25 19.96
C LEU A 138 -8.35 -1.25 20.18
N PRO A 139 -9.29 -2.01 20.76
CA PRO A 139 -9.16 -3.46 20.90
C PRO A 139 -9.01 -4.21 19.57
N ILE A 140 -8.40 -5.40 19.63
CA ILE A 140 -8.21 -6.27 18.45
C ILE A 140 -9.56 -6.64 17.81
N ARG A 141 -10.59 -6.85 18.64
CA ARG A 141 -11.96 -7.19 18.21
C ARG A 141 -12.73 -6.05 17.55
N THR A 142 -12.18 -4.84 17.50
CA THR A 142 -12.86 -3.71 16.84
C THR A 142 -13.04 -3.98 15.36
N ALA A 143 -14.27 -3.76 14.88
CA ALA A 143 -14.67 -3.87 13.48
C ALA A 143 -13.73 -3.06 12.57
N THR A 144 -13.27 -3.71 11.50
CA THR A 144 -12.29 -3.15 10.55
C THR A 144 -12.74 -1.80 9.97
N ALA A 145 -14.00 -1.69 9.55
CA ALA A 145 -14.52 -0.45 9.01
C ALA A 145 -14.44 0.72 9.99
N ALA A 146 -14.71 0.49 11.28
CA ALA A 146 -14.59 1.55 12.29
C ALA A 146 -13.15 2.03 12.46
N VAL A 147 -12.16 1.13 12.38
CA VAL A 147 -10.72 1.49 12.50
C VAL A 147 -10.32 2.46 11.38
N TYR A 148 -10.79 2.23 10.15
CA TYR A 148 -10.52 3.11 9.02
C TYR A 148 -11.29 4.43 9.13
N MET A 149 -12.60 4.34 9.33
CA MET A 149 -13.52 5.47 9.27
C MET A 149 -13.32 6.47 10.40
N LEU A 150 -13.00 6.01 11.62
CA LEU A 150 -12.73 6.93 12.73
C LEU A 150 -11.46 7.75 12.50
N LEU A 151 -10.43 7.16 11.89
CA LEU A 151 -9.17 7.86 11.62
C LEU A 151 -9.21 8.69 10.32
N GLY A 152 -10.18 8.41 9.45
CA GLY A 152 -10.22 8.91 8.08
C GLY A 152 -9.15 8.23 7.20
N ALA A 153 -8.78 7.00 7.53
CA ALA A 153 -7.72 6.27 6.85
C ALA A 153 -8.23 5.50 5.63
N LEU A 154 -7.43 5.48 4.57
CA LEU A 154 -7.67 4.61 3.41
C LEU A 154 -7.21 3.18 3.73
N PRO A 155 -7.95 2.14 3.29
CA PRO A 155 -7.46 0.78 3.30
C PRO A 155 -6.17 0.61 2.49
N ILE A 156 -5.34 -0.37 2.86
CA ILE A 156 -4.04 -0.57 2.22
C ILE A 156 -4.17 -0.91 0.72
N GLU A 157 -5.25 -1.62 0.38
CA GLU A 157 -5.64 -1.96 -0.99
C GLU A 157 -5.86 -0.67 -1.80
N ALA A 158 -6.54 0.32 -1.21
CA ALA A 158 -6.76 1.62 -1.84
C ALA A 158 -5.46 2.41 -2.04
N GLU A 159 -4.56 2.38 -1.06
CA GLU A 159 -3.25 3.02 -1.17
C GLU A 159 -2.37 2.36 -2.24
N MET A 160 -2.50 1.04 -2.42
CA MET A 160 -1.87 0.32 -3.53
C MET A 160 -2.43 0.78 -4.88
N HIS A 161 -3.76 0.79 -5.04
CA HIS A 161 -4.41 1.21 -6.28
C HIS A 161 -4.04 2.65 -6.66
N LYS A 162 -3.96 3.57 -5.67
CA LYS A 162 -3.49 4.95 -5.90
C LYS A 162 -2.09 5.01 -6.49
N ARG A 163 -1.17 4.17 -6.01
CA ARG A 163 0.22 4.10 -6.49
C ARG A 163 0.30 3.48 -7.88
N GLN A 164 -0.45 2.41 -8.12
CA GLN A 164 -0.53 1.74 -9.41
C GLN A 164 -1.06 2.68 -10.50
N LEU A 165 -2.14 3.40 -10.21
CA LEU A 165 -2.68 4.41 -11.11
C LEU A 165 -1.69 5.57 -11.28
N SER A 166 -1.08 6.07 -10.20
CA SER A 166 -0.06 7.14 -10.31
C SER A 166 1.12 6.74 -11.19
N LEU A 167 1.56 5.48 -11.12
CA LEU A 167 2.59 4.94 -11.98
C LEU A 167 2.13 4.89 -13.44
N LEU A 168 0.94 4.37 -13.72
CA LEU A 168 0.35 4.40 -15.06
C LEU A 168 0.38 5.80 -15.65
N TYR A 169 -0.07 6.81 -14.90
CA TYR A 169 -0.04 8.20 -15.39
C TYR A 169 1.35 8.72 -15.64
N SER A 170 2.33 8.37 -14.80
CA SER A 170 3.71 8.78 -15.03
C SER A 170 4.28 8.18 -16.33
N ILE A 171 3.83 6.98 -16.70
CA ILE A 171 4.22 6.33 -17.96
C ILE A 171 3.50 7.00 -19.14
N LEU A 172 2.19 7.21 -19.05
CA LEU A 172 1.40 7.85 -20.12
C LEU A 172 1.77 9.32 -20.35
N ALA A 173 2.24 10.02 -19.32
CA ALA A 173 2.70 11.40 -19.45
C ALA A 173 4.15 11.50 -19.94
N SER A 174 4.89 10.38 -20.02
CA SER A 174 6.24 10.39 -20.55
C SER A 174 6.19 10.33 -22.08
N GLU A 175 6.89 11.25 -22.76
CA GLU A 175 7.03 11.28 -24.23
C GLU A 175 7.90 10.12 -24.78
N ASN A 176 7.93 8.99 -24.09
CA ASN A 176 8.78 7.87 -24.43
C ASN A 176 8.02 6.91 -25.34
N THR A 177 8.21 7.10 -26.64
CA THR A 177 7.64 6.26 -27.71
C THR A 177 7.85 4.75 -27.49
N LYS A 178 8.93 4.32 -26.82
CA LYS A 178 9.16 2.89 -26.54
C LYS A 178 8.22 2.33 -25.46
N LEU A 179 7.94 3.12 -24.42
CA LEU A 179 7.04 2.72 -23.34
C LEU A 179 5.59 2.71 -23.81
N GLU A 180 5.21 3.70 -24.63
CA GLU A 180 3.88 3.75 -25.26
C GLU A 180 3.64 2.53 -26.14
N ASN A 181 4.58 2.21 -27.04
CA ASN A 181 4.51 1.01 -27.88
C ASN A 181 4.45 -0.28 -27.03
N LEU A 182 5.10 -0.31 -25.88
CA LEU A 182 5.04 -1.45 -24.96
C LEU A 182 3.64 -1.55 -24.33
N ILE A 183 3.07 -0.45 -23.86
CA ILE A 183 1.70 -0.41 -23.31
C ILE A 183 0.72 -0.94 -24.35
N GLU A 184 0.73 -0.37 -25.55
CA GLU A 184 -0.18 -0.77 -26.63
C GLU A 184 -0.06 -2.27 -26.91
N ARG A 185 1.16 -2.78 -27.08
CA ARG A 185 1.40 -4.22 -27.26
C ARG A 185 0.87 -5.06 -26.10
N GLN A 186 1.15 -4.67 -24.86
CA GLN A 186 0.66 -5.42 -23.69
C GLN A 186 -0.87 -5.40 -23.59
N MET A 187 -1.51 -4.32 -24.04
CA MET A 187 -2.96 -4.18 -24.04
C MET A 187 -3.61 -5.00 -25.17
N THR A 188 -2.99 -5.06 -26.35
CA THR A 188 -3.50 -5.85 -27.49
C THR A 188 -3.29 -7.36 -27.30
N VAL A 189 -2.13 -7.77 -26.76
CA VAL A 189 -1.75 -9.19 -26.66
C VAL A 189 -2.42 -9.89 -25.47
N ASN A 190 -2.72 -9.17 -24.39
CA ASN A 190 -3.15 -9.77 -23.12
C ASN A 190 -4.62 -9.55 -22.75
N ALA A 191 -5.50 -9.32 -23.72
CA ALA A 191 -6.89 -8.88 -23.52
C ALA A 191 -7.84 -9.86 -22.76
N GLY A 192 -7.32 -10.83 -22.01
CA GLY A 192 -8.17 -11.68 -21.18
C GLY A 192 -7.53 -12.75 -20.28
N ASN A 193 -6.21 -12.97 -20.27
CA ASN A 193 -5.67 -14.17 -19.61
C ASN A 193 -4.27 -14.07 -18.96
N SER A 194 -3.69 -12.87 -18.84
CA SER A 194 -2.34 -12.75 -18.27
C SER A 194 -2.35 -12.04 -16.92
N ASP A 195 -1.57 -12.57 -15.98
CA ASP A 195 -1.31 -12.00 -14.66
C ASP A 195 -0.37 -10.76 -14.74
N SER A 196 -0.66 -9.87 -15.69
CA SER A 196 0.17 -8.71 -16.03
C SER A 196 -0.23 -7.47 -15.24
N PHE A 197 0.73 -6.54 -15.10
CA PHE A 197 0.49 -5.24 -14.51
C PHE A 197 -0.66 -4.48 -15.20
N PHE A 198 -0.72 -4.48 -16.54
CA PHE A 198 -1.73 -3.73 -17.29
C PHE A 198 -3.13 -4.36 -17.20
N SER A 199 -3.22 -5.69 -17.18
CA SER A 199 -4.49 -6.38 -16.95
C SER A 199 -5.09 -5.99 -15.59
N ARG A 200 -4.25 -5.93 -14.54
CA ARG A 200 -4.66 -5.45 -13.20
C ARG A 200 -5.06 -3.99 -13.18
N ILE A 201 -4.35 -3.14 -13.93
CA ILE A 201 -4.73 -1.74 -14.08
C ILE A 201 -6.12 -1.62 -14.72
N GLN A 202 -6.43 -2.38 -15.77
CA GLN A 202 -7.77 -2.37 -16.37
C GLN A 202 -8.85 -2.79 -15.37
N GLU A 203 -8.59 -3.82 -14.57
CA GLU A 203 -9.49 -4.22 -13.48
C GLU A 203 -9.70 -3.12 -12.45
N ILE A 204 -8.63 -2.41 -12.05
CA ILE A 204 -8.71 -1.27 -11.12
C ILE A 204 -9.50 -0.12 -11.74
N LEU A 205 -9.27 0.21 -13.01
CA LEU A 205 -10.02 1.25 -13.71
C LEU A 205 -11.51 0.92 -13.76
N LYS A 206 -11.85 -0.33 -14.12
CA LYS A 206 -13.23 -0.83 -14.09
C LYS A 206 -13.83 -0.79 -12.68
N TYR A 207 -13.08 -1.20 -11.66
CA TYR A 207 -13.54 -1.22 -10.26
C TYR A 207 -13.94 0.16 -9.74
N TYR A 208 -13.25 1.21 -10.18
CA TYR A 208 -13.50 2.60 -9.81
C TYR A 208 -14.36 3.37 -10.83
N ASN A 209 -14.85 2.73 -11.89
CA ASN A 209 -15.53 3.38 -13.01
C ASN A 209 -14.73 4.57 -13.58
N LEU A 210 -13.42 4.37 -13.74
CA LEU A 210 -12.51 5.35 -14.33
C LEU A 210 -12.36 5.11 -15.84
N PRO A 211 -11.97 6.15 -16.61
CA PRO A 211 -11.68 6.03 -18.04
C PRO A 211 -10.70 4.89 -18.35
N THR A 212 -10.82 4.32 -19.55
CA THR A 212 -9.88 3.30 -20.00
C THR A 212 -8.49 3.89 -20.27
N VAL A 213 -7.47 3.04 -20.38
CA VAL A 213 -6.09 3.49 -20.68
C VAL A 213 -6.04 4.26 -22.01
N SER A 214 -6.82 3.84 -23.02
CA SER A 214 -6.92 4.52 -24.31
C SER A 214 -7.56 5.90 -24.17
N GLU A 215 -8.68 6.01 -23.46
CA GLU A 215 -9.34 7.29 -23.18
C GLU A 215 -8.42 8.26 -22.42
N PHE A 216 -7.60 7.75 -21.51
CA PHE A 216 -6.60 8.56 -20.81
C PHE A 216 -5.49 9.09 -21.69
N LYS A 217 -5.19 8.41 -22.82
CA LYS A 217 -4.21 8.86 -23.80
C LYS A 217 -4.78 9.99 -24.64
N ASP A 218 -6.03 9.87 -25.06
CA ASP A 218 -6.70 10.85 -25.92
C ASP A 218 -7.00 12.16 -25.19
N GLN A 219 -7.26 12.08 -23.89
CA GLN A 219 -7.46 13.25 -23.04
C GLN A 219 -6.51 13.18 -21.86
N LEU A 220 -5.38 13.90 -21.94
CA LEU A 220 -4.43 14.03 -20.84
C LEU A 220 -4.73 15.31 -20.01
N PRO A 221 -5.58 15.27 -18.97
CA PRO A 221 -5.69 16.40 -18.05
C PRO A 221 -4.37 16.71 -17.33
N SER A 222 -4.27 17.93 -16.80
CA SER A 222 -3.15 18.36 -15.95
C SER A 222 -2.90 17.38 -14.80
N LYS A 223 -1.62 17.12 -14.51
CA LYS A 223 -1.15 16.20 -13.46
C LYS A 223 -1.81 16.45 -12.10
N MET A 224 -2.07 17.71 -11.75
CA MET A 224 -2.67 18.08 -10.46
C MET A 224 -4.17 17.75 -10.40
N GLN A 225 -4.92 18.05 -11.47
CA GLN A 225 -6.36 17.78 -11.58
C GLN A 225 -6.63 16.28 -11.45
N LYS A 226 -5.87 15.46 -12.20
CA LYS A 226 -5.95 13.99 -12.18
C LYS A 226 -5.73 13.41 -10.80
N LYS A 227 -4.64 13.82 -10.14
CA LYS A 227 -4.30 13.33 -8.80
C LYS A 227 -5.44 13.60 -7.83
N LYS A 228 -6.07 14.77 -7.93
CA LYS A 228 -7.24 15.13 -7.13
C LYS A 228 -8.44 14.25 -7.47
N ASP A 229 -8.73 14.04 -8.75
CA ASP A 229 -9.86 13.23 -9.19
C ASP A 229 -9.73 11.76 -8.79
N ILE A 230 -8.57 11.13 -9.02
CA ILE A 230 -8.31 9.74 -8.63
C ILE A 230 -8.46 9.58 -7.12
N ASN A 231 -7.83 10.47 -6.34
CA ASN A 231 -7.91 10.41 -4.89
C ASN A 231 -9.36 10.56 -4.41
N ARG A 232 -10.13 11.47 -5.03
CA ARG A 232 -11.54 11.67 -4.72
C ARG A 232 -12.38 10.44 -5.08
N THR A 233 -12.22 9.87 -6.27
CA THR A 233 -12.99 8.70 -6.71
C THR A 233 -12.70 7.48 -5.83
N ILE A 234 -11.43 7.23 -5.52
CA ILE A 234 -11.02 6.13 -4.64
C ILE A 234 -11.56 6.35 -3.22
N ALA A 235 -11.42 7.56 -2.67
CA ALA A 235 -11.93 7.89 -1.35
C ALA A 235 -13.45 7.76 -1.26
N ASN A 236 -14.19 8.24 -2.27
CA ASN A 236 -15.65 8.12 -2.32
C ASN A 236 -16.08 6.65 -2.36
N LYS A 237 -15.51 5.85 -3.26
CA LYS A 237 -15.82 4.43 -3.40
C LYS A 237 -15.59 3.67 -2.09
N TRP A 238 -14.42 3.86 -1.47
CA TRP A 238 -14.13 3.21 -0.19
C TRP A 238 -14.95 3.75 0.97
N SER A 239 -15.32 5.05 0.96
CA SER A 239 -16.21 5.61 1.97
C SER A 239 -17.57 4.94 1.91
N THR A 240 -18.13 4.70 0.72
CA THR A 240 -19.39 3.97 0.55
C THR A 240 -19.27 2.53 1.06
N ILE A 241 -18.25 1.78 0.62
CA ILE A 241 -18.04 0.38 1.03
C ILE A 241 -17.92 0.26 2.55
N LEU A 242 -17.11 1.12 3.17
CA LEU A 242 -16.91 1.07 4.62
C LEU A 242 -18.16 1.52 5.38
N GLN A 243 -18.91 2.49 4.88
CA GLN A 243 -20.18 2.90 5.50
C GLN A 243 -21.23 1.79 5.42
N GLU A 244 -21.30 1.05 4.31
CA GLU A 244 -22.15 -0.13 4.18
C GLU A 244 -21.74 -1.23 5.15
N GLU A 245 -20.44 -1.58 5.21
CA GLU A 245 -19.91 -2.54 6.18
C GLU A 245 -20.24 -2.13 7.62
N MET A 246 -20.15 -0.83 7.95
CA MET A 246 -20.50 -0.35 9.29
C MET A 246 -21.98 -0.52 9.63
N LYS A 247 -22.90 -0.32 8.67
CA LYS A 247 -24.34 -0.48 8.89
C LYS A 247 -24.72 -1.93 9.24
N GLU A 248 -24.01 -2.90 8.67
CA GLU A 248 -24.23 -4.32 8.93
C GLU A 248 -23.75 -4.76 10.32
N LYS A 249 -22.80 -4.05 10.94
CA LYS A 249 -22.20 -4.45 12.22
C LYS A 249 -23.04 -3.96 13.40
N SER A 250 -23.62 -4.90 14.14
CA SER A 250 -24.38 -4.63 15.36
C SER A 250 -23.58 -3.88 16.44
N THR A 251 -22.26 -4.08 16.50
CA THR A 251 -21.36 -3.38 17.45
C THR A 251 -21.22 -1.89 17.16
N LEU A 252 -21.57 -1.43 15.96
CA LEU A 252 -21.42 -0.05 15.51
C LEU A 252 -22.74 0.72 15.47
N LYS A 253 -23.84 0.14 15.96
CA LYS A 253 -25.19 0.76 15.99
C LYS A 253 -25.22 2.14 16.66
N ARG A 254 -24.27 2.42 17.56
CA ARG A 254 -24.17 3.70 18.31
C ARG A 254 -23.20 4.69 17.68
N CYS A 255 -22.47 4.28 16.66
CA CYS A 255 -21.57 5.17 15.94
C CYS A 255 -22.39 5.93 14.91
N ASN A 256 -22.33 7.27 14.92
CA ASN A 256 -22.92 8.07 13.85
C ASN A 256 -22.08 7.90 12.57
N THR A 257 -22.42 6.91 11.76
CA THR A 257 -21.69 6.54 10.54
C THR A 257 -21.72 7.64 9.48
N GLN A 258 -22.75 8.50 9.47
CA GLN A 258 -22.90 9.59 8.50
C GLN A 258 -21.87 10.71 8.71
N MET A 259 -21.39 10.88 9.94
CA MET A 259 -20.35 11.86 10.26
C MET A 259 -18.94 11.40 9.85
N LEU A 260 -18.76 10.11 9.58
CA LEU A 260 -17.45 9.56 9.26
C LEU A 260 -17.17 9.64 7.75
N LYS A 261 -15.99 10.16 7.41
CA LYS A 261 -15.52 10.29 6.03
C LYS A 261 -14.05 9.93 5.93
N ILE A 262 -13.67 9.34 4.80
CA ILE A 262 -12.26 9.15 4.48
C ILE A 262 -11.57 10.52 4.36
N HIS A 263 -10.32 10.60 4.80
CA HIS A 263 -9.49 11.82 4.94
C HIS A 263 -9.90 12.78 6.05
N GLU A 264 -11.02 12.53 6.75
CA GLU A 264 -11.44 13.31 7.90
C GLU A 264 -11.37 12.46 9.17
N THR A 265 -10.44 12.81 10.06
CA THR A 265 -10.38 12.18 11.38
C THR A 265 -11.58 12.59 12.22
N HIS A 266 -12.15 11.63 12.93
CA HIS A 266 -13.30 11.83 13.81
C HIS A 266 -13.06 12.98 14.81
N PRO A 267 -14.08 13.80 15.11
CA PRO A 267 -13.95 14.95 16.01
C PRO A 267 -13.32 14.63 17.36
N VAL A 268 -13.49 13.40 17.87
CA VAL A 268 -12.87 12.93 19.12
C VAL A 268 -11.34 13.14 19.17
N TRP A 269 -10.67 13.15 18.02
CA TRP A 269 -9.23 13.40 17.91
C TRP A 269 -8.88 14.69 17.16
N LYS A 270 -9.85 15.46 16.65
CA LYS A 270 -9.58 16.61 15.77
C LYS A 270 -8.99 17.81 16.50
N THR A 271 -9.43 18.06 17.74
CA THR A 271 -9.15 19.28 18.52
C THR A 271 -8.39 19.02 19.82
N LEU A 272 -7.72 17.88 19.95
CA LEU A 272 -7.00 17.56 21.19
C LEU A 272 -5.73 18.39 21.31
N PRO A 273 -5.48 19.05 22.46
CA PRO A 273 -4.18 19.60 22.75
C PRO A 273 -3.13 18.46 22.83
N PRO A 274 -1.84 18.75 22.63
CA PRO A 274 -0.77 17.76 22.67
C PRO A 274 -0.43 17.31 24.11
N LEU A 275 -1.44 17.12 24.95
CA LEU A 275 -1.32 16.65 26.32
C LEU A 275 -1.67 15.16 26.37
N THR A 276 -0.77 14.34 26.90
CA THR A 276 -0.93 12.88 26.99
C THR A 276 -2.24 12.48 27.68
N TYR A 277 -2.65 13.23 28.70
CA TYR A 277 -3.91 13.03 29.40
C TYR A 277 -5.15 13.18 28.49
N GLU A 278 -5.19 14.22 27.66
CA GLU A 278 -6.32 14.46 26.73
C GLU A 278 -6.36 13.40 25.62
N VAL A 279 -5.20 12.94 25.15
CA VAL A 279 -5.11 11.81 24.21
C VAL A 279 -5.65 10.52 24.84
N LYS A 280 -5.28 10.20 26.08
CA LYS A 280 -5.81 9.06 26.83
C LYS A 280 -7.33 9.14 26.97
N LYS A 281 -7.84 10.29 27.39
CA LYS A 281 -9.28 10.56 27.55
C LYS A 281 -10.04 10.39 26.23
N ALA A 282 -9.50 10.89 25.12
CA ALA A 282 -10.10 10.72 23.80
C ALA A 282 -10.11 9.25 23.33
N ASN A 283 -9.02 8.51 23.57
CA ASN A 283 -8.95 7.09 23.27
C ASN A 283 -9.97 6.28 24.08
N ILE A 284 -10.18 6.63 25.35
CA ILE A 284 -11.25 6.04 26.16
C ILE A 284 -12.62 6.35 25.56
N LYS A 285 -12.88 7.61 25.14
CA LYS A 285 -14.13 8.01 24.47
C LYS A 285 -14.37 7.32 23.12
N ALA A 286 -13.31 6.94 22.40
CA ALA A 286 -13.42 6.23 21.13
C ALA A 286 -13.87 4.77 21.28
N ARG A 287 -13.58 4.12 22.42
CA ARG A 287 -13.96 2.71 22.65
C ARG A 287 -15.48 2.47 22.64
N PRO A 288 -16.32 3.26 23.34
CA PRO A 288 -17.77 3.16 23.23
C PRO A 288 -18.31 3.29 21.81
N LEU A 289 -17.71 4.15 20.96
CA LEU A 289 -18.13 4.34 19.56
C LEU A 289 -17.98 3.05 18.75
N THR A 290 -17.04 2.19 19.13
CA THR A 290 -16.78 0.91 18.46
C THR A 290 -17.52 -0.28 19.08
N GLY A 291 -18.36 -0.04 20.10
CA GLY A 291 -19.08 -1.08 20.82
C GLY A 291 -18.19 -1.98 21.67
N THR A 292 -16.94 -1.59 21.92
CA THR A 292 -15.96 -2.43 22.63
C THR A 292 -15.91 -2.21 24.14
N TYR A 293 -16.69 -1.25 24.64
CA TYR A 293 -16.84 -0.95 26.07
C TYR A 293 -18.23 -1.40 26.55
N LEU A 294 -18.27 -2.43 27.38
CA LEU A 294 -19.43 -2.84 28.17
C LEU A 294 -19.16 -2.38 29.60
N LEU A 295 -19.69 -1.22 29.97
CA LEU A 295 -19.90 -0.85 31.37
C LEU A 295 -21.36 -0.40 31.48
N GLN A 296 -22.12 -1.12 32.30
CA GLN A 296 -23.58 -1.05 32.40
C GLN A 296 -24.14 0.30 32.89
N GLU A 297 -23.30 1.29 33.26
CA GLU A 297 -23.75 2.45 34.04
C GLU A 297 -23.51 3.84 33.41
N HIS A 298 -22.87 3.96 32.25
CA HIS A 298 -22.55 5.27 31.64
C HIS A 298 -23.37 5.64 30.40
N PHE A 299 -24.54 5.03 30.24
CA PHE A 299 -25.40 5.19 29.06
C PHE A 299 -25.90 6.61 28.81
N GLN A 300 -26.00 7.47 29.82
CA GLN A 300 -26.66 8.77 29.69
C GLN A 300 -25.76 9.91 29.17
N ARG A 301 -24.43 9.76 29.16
CA ARG A 301 -23.50 10.89 28.84
C ARG A 301 -23.09 11.00 27.36
N PHE A 302 -23.40 10.03 26.52
CA PHE A 302 -22.83 9.96 25.16
C PHE A 302 -23.85 10.17 24.02
N THR A 303 -25.13 10.38 24.34
CA THR A 303 -26.20 10.58 23.34
C THR A 303 -26.41 12.03 22.91
N GLY A 304 -25.58 12.97 23.36
CA GLY A 304 -25.53 14.32 22.78
C GLY A 304 -26.85 15.11 22.83
N ASN A 305 -27.74 14.80 23.79
CA ASN A 305 -28.85 15.69 24.16
C ASN A 305 -28.42 16.56 25.33
N THR A 306 -27.68 17.63 25.03
CA THR A 306 -27.63 18.91 25.77
C THR A 306 -27.08 19.96 24.84
#